data_AF-A0A818CVD2-F1
#
_entry.id   AF-A0A818CVD2-F1
#
_cell.length_a   1.000
_cell.length_b   1.000
_cell.length_c   1.000
_cell.angle_alpha   90.00
_cell.angle_beta   90.00
_cell.angle_gamma   90.00
#
_symmetry.space_group_name_H-M   'P 1'
#
loop_
_entity.id
_entity.type
_entity.pdbx_description
1 polymer ?
#
loop_
_entity_poly.entity_id
_entity_poly.type
_entity_poly.pdbx_seq_one_letter_code
_entity_poly.pdbx_strand_id
1 'polypeptide(L)'
;MNYPYLAAFLDDHRFANSASDSISTIVRDFETAYQDHYWLEPIAHYGNTKALDLRWKLLKLYTDDTYPIDNVFDVHSYTQNAFDYRLSWMLYITLQSLGSYPLSIENDACLHVNFARQLENLGFWQLAIFVLLHINESTNRKKMINEFLHRHVTSNIDLTQEEQTLVDKYNIPINMILSAKAQRAEYDKQWMNAVRLWIDAKQWRKAHDTYCYYVFHDTLLKGDYEFAKEVLDLLDHQRANIAHWSRRGGFARQYIELLIIFDRIRHGQTSLSNRIHTNILSQVHRLCDQLADVIADKYFKKISLIDISRRLLSILNYALICSNIPNLINDSDENFARKLNLFHQSILSSVPCSLPIDLLLEQIELKYRSHRH
;
A
#
# COMPACT_ATOMS: atom_id res chain seq x y z
N MET A 1 -18.87 -41.37 -31.68
CA MET A 1 -19.06 -40.86 -30.29
C MET A 1 -17.81 -40.11 -29.90
N ASN A 2 -17.92 -38.95 -29.26
CA ASN A 2 -16.75 -38.14 -28.90
C ASN A 2 -15.83 -38.79 -27.85
N TYR A 3 -16.19 -39.97 -27.32
CA TYR A 3 -15.47 -40.72 -26.27
C TYR A 3 -15.56 -42.23 -26.47
N PRO A 4 -14.70 -42.83 -27.30
CA PRO A 4 -14.76 -44.27 -27.61
C PRO A 4 -14.37 -45.14 -26.41
N TYR A 5 -13.46 -44.69 -25.55
CA TYR A 5 -13.08 -45.43 -24.33
C TYR A 5 -14.25 -45.51 -23.31
N LEU A 6 -15.10 -44.48 -23.26
CA LEU A 6 -16.22 -44.43 -22.31
C LEU A 6 -17.37 -45.34 -22.77
N ALA A 7 -17.55 -45.49 -24.08
CA ALA A 7 -18.47 -46.50 -24.62
C ALA A 7 -17.99 -47.92 -24.28
N ALA A 8 -16.70 -48.19 -24.47
CA ALA A 8 -16.06 -49.44 -24.04
C ALA A 8 -16.24 -49.71 -22.53
N PHE A 9 -15.99 -48.71 -21.68
CA PHE A 9 -16.19 -48.83 -20.23
C PHE A 9 -17.65 -49.11 -19.86
N LEU A 10 -18.61 -48.45 -20.53
CA LEU A 10 -20.04 -48.67 -20.28
C LEU A 10 -20.51 -50.03 -20.76
N ASP A 11 -19.97 -50.53 -21.87
CA ASP A 11 -20.25 -51.87 -22.36
C ASP A 11 -19.72 -52.90 -21.35
N ASP A 12 -18.48 -52.75 -20.88
CA ASP A 12 -17.90 -53.63 -19.86
C ASP A 12 -18.70 -53.60 -18.54
N HIS A 13 -19.13 -52.43 -18.08
CA HIS A 13 -20.02 -52.30 -16.91
C HIS A 13 -21.41 -52.94 -17.15
N ARG A 14 -21.93 -52.94 -18.38
CA ARG A 14 -23.22 -53.60 -18.71
C ARG A 14 -23.09 -55.11 -18.80
N PHE A 15 -21.91 -55.61 -19.18
CA PHE A 15 -21.62 -57.05 -19.25
C PHE A 15 -21.18 -57.62 -17.89
N ALA A 16 -20.58 -56.81 -17.01
CA ALA A 16 -20.36 -57.14 -15.62
C ALA A 16 -21.71 -57.29 -14.89
N ASN A 17 -21.82 -58.28 -13.99
CA ASN A 17 -23.06 -58.54 -13.26
C ASN A 17 -23.37 -57.36 -12.32
N SER A 18 -24.16 -56.40 -12.83
CA SER A 18 -24.54 -55.11 -12.19
C SER A 18 -25.14 -55.18 -10.78
N ALA A 19 -25.30 -56.37 -10.19
CA ALA A 19 -25.82 -56.58 -8.85
C ALA A 19 -24.77 -57.04 -7.81
N SER A 20 -23.59 -57.52 -8.20
CA SER A 20 -22.58 -58.07 -7.27
C SER A 20 -21.29 -57.27 -7.16
N ASP A 21 -20.91 -56.55 -8.20
CA ASP A 21 -19.56 -56.02 -8.32
C ASP A 21 -19.52 -54.54 -7.92
N SER A 22 -18.65 -54.20 -6.97
CA SER A 22 -18.41 -52.81 -6.57
C SER A 22 -17.85 -51.99 -7.73
N ILE A 23 -18.12 -50.69 -7.76
CA ILE A 23 -17.58 -49.80 -8.80
C ILE A 23 -16.04 -49.87 -8.87
N SER A 24 -15.36 -50.13 -7.75
CA SER A 24 -13.91 -50.31 -7.68
C SER A 24 -13.39 -51.56 -8.40
N THR A 25 -14.14 -52.67 -8.39
CA THR A 25 -13.75 -53.89 -9.12
C THR A 25 -13.88 -53.67 -10.62
N ILE A 26 -14.95 -53.02 -11.08
CA ILE A 26 -15.17 -52.70 -12.50
C ILE A 26 -14.06 -51.77 -13.03
N VAL A 27 -13.68 -50.74 -12.27
CA VAL A 27 -12.60 -49.82 -12.67
C VAL A 27 -11.24 -50.53 -12.74
N ARG A 28 -10.96 -51.45 -11.80
CA ARG A 28 -9.72 -52.23 -11.81
C ARG A 28 -9.65 -53.19 -12.98
N ASP A 29 -10.75 -53.86 -13.30
CA ASP A 29 -10.81 -54.81 -14.42
C ASP A 29 -10.60 -54.06 -15.75
N PHE A 30 -11.24 -52.90 -15.92
CA PHE A 30 -10.98 -52.03 -17.06
C PHE A 30 -9.52 -51.53 -17.11
N GLU A 31 -8.90 -51.20 -15.97
CA GLU A 31 -7.49 -50.78 -15.92
C GLU A 31 -6.55 -51.92 -16.36
N THR A 32 -6.79 -53.15 -15.92
CA THR A 32 -6.01 -54.32 -16.38
C THR A 32 -6.20 -54.57 -17.88
N ALA A 33 -7.44 -54.50 -18.36
CA ALA A 33 -7.75 -54.78 -19.75
C ALA A 33 -7.23 -53.69 -20.71
N TYR A 34 -7.14 -52.43 -20.26
CA TYR A 34 -6.45 -51.38 -21.01
C TYR A 34 -4.92 -51.54 -20.95
N GLN A 35 -4.31 -51.89 -19.81
CA GLN A 35 -2.86 -52.15 -19.73
C GLN A 35 -2.41 -53.29 -20.67
N ASP A 36 -3.26 -54.30 -20.84
CA ASP A 36 -3.05 -55.43 -21.76
C ASP A 36 -3.36 -55.08 -23.23
N HIS A 37 -3.62 -53.80 -23.55
CA HIS A 37 -3.93 -53.27 -24.88
C HIS A 37 -5.21 -53.86 -25.53
N TYR A 38 -6.09 -54.50 -24.75
CA TYR A 38 -7.39 -54.97 -25.25
C TYR A 38 -8.37 -53.81 -25.46
N TRP A 39 -8.21 -52.71 -24.72
CA TRP A 39 -9.06 -51.52 -24.80
C TRP A 39 -8.31 -50.23 -25.11
N LEU A 40 -9.06 -49.21 -25.53
CA LEU A 40 -8.54 -47.88 -25.80
C LEU A 40 -8.20 -47.14 -24.50
N GLU A 41 -7.02 -46.53 -24.47
CA GLU A 41 -6.58 -45.70 -23.35
C GLU A 41 -7.60 -44.56 -23.09
N PRO A 42 -7.91 -44.23 -21.83
CA PRO A 42 -8.80 -43.13 -21.49
C PRO A 42 -8.09 -41.77 -21.62
N ILE A 43 -7.73 -41.41 -22.87
CA ILE A 43 -7.04 -40.15 -23.22
C ILE A 43 -8.07 -39.04 -23.41
N ALA A 44 -7.73 -37.84 -22.93
CA ALA A 44 -8.51 -36.63 -23.14
C ALA A 44 -8.58 -36.26 -24.63
N HIS A 45 -9.78 -36.01 -25.14
CA HIS A 45 -9.99 -35.58 -26.53
C HIS A 45 -9.60 -34.12 -26.80
N TYR A 46 -9.30 -33.38 -25.74
CA TYR A 46 -9.13 -31.93 -25.75
C TYR A 46 -7.67 -31.50 -25.77
N GLY A 47 -6.70 -32.39 -26.00
CA GLY A 47 -5.28 -32.04 -25.99
C GLY A 47 -4.51 -32.76 -27.09
N ASN A 48 -3.41 -32.15 -27.55
CA ASN A 48 -2.41 -32.83 -28.38
C ASN A 48 -1.44 -33.68 -27.51
N THR A 49 -1.74 -33.79 -26.21
CA THR A 49 -0.98 -34.50 -25.19
C THR A 49 -1.72 -35.79 -24.83
N LYS A 50 -0.96 -36.85 -24.50
CA LYS A 50 -1.49 -38.13 -23.99
C LYS A 50 -1.95 -38.02 -22.52
N ALA A 51 -2.68 -36.95 -22.18
CA ALA A 51 -3.20 -36.75 -20.84
C ALA A 51 -4.43 -37.63 -20.64
N LEU A 52 -4.58 -38.22 -19.44
CA LEU A 52 -5.79 -38.97 -19.09
C LEU A 52 -6.99 -38.03 -18.99
N ASP A 53 -8.16 -38.51 -19.39
CA ASP A 53 -9.41 -37.76 -19.32
C ASP A 53 -9.80 -37.42 -17.87
N LEU A 54 -10.26 -36.20 -17.63
CA LEU A 54 -10.72 -35.75 -16.30
C LEU A 54 -11.73 -36.70 -15.67
N ARG A 55 -12.67 -37.23 -16.47
CA ARG A 55 -13.72 -38.13 -15.95
C ARG A 55 -13.15 -39.46 -15.49
N TRP A 56 -12.16 -39.97 -16.21
CA TRP A 56 -11.44 -41.17 -15.80
C TRP A 56 -10.65 -40.93 -14.52
N LYS A 57 -9.94 -39.79 -14.42
CA LYS A 57 -9.23 -39.41 -13.20
C LYS A 57 -10.16 -39.28 -11.98
N LEU A 58 -11.37 -38.76 -12.17
CA LEU A 58 -12.39 -38.68 -11.12
C LEU A 58 -12.92 -40.05 -10.70
N LEU A 59 -13.15 -40.96 -11.66
CA LEU A 59 -13.50 -42.35 -11.35
C LEU A 59 -12.39 -43.02 -10.55
N LYS A 60 -11.12 -42.82 -10.95
CA LYS A 60 -9.97 -43.36 -10.23
C LYS A 60 -9.86 -42.81 -8.81
N LEU A 61 -10.08 -41.50 -8.62
CA LEU A 61 -10.13 -40.89 -7.29
C LEU A 61 -11.24 -41.48 -6.41
N TYR A 62 -12.38 -41.86 -6.99
CA TYR A 62 -13.48 -42.46 -6.23
C TYR A 62 -13.22 -43.92 -5.87
N THR A 63 -12.52 -44.67 -6.71
CA THR A 63 -12.29 -46.11 -6.53
C THR A 63 -11.00 -46.45 -5.79
N ASP A 64 -10.01 -45.57 -5.84
CA ASP A 64 -8.68 -45.76 -5.28
C ASP A 64 -8.30 -44.60 -4.35
N ASP A 65 -8.33 -44.87 -3.04
CA ASP A 65 -7.96 -43.91 -1.99
C ASP A 65 -6.47 -43.53 -2.04
N THR A 66 -5.63 -44.29 -2.75
CA THR A 66 -4.19 -44.01 -2.90
C THR A 66 -3.88 -43.10 -4.09
N TYR A 67 -4.87 -42.79 -4.92
CA TYR A 67 -4.66 -41.97 -6.11
C TYR A 67 -4.35 -40.51 -5.73
N PRO A 68 -3.21 -39.94 -6.18
CA PRO A 68 -2.86 -38.57 -5.84
C PRO A 68 -3.82 -37.59 -6.51
N ILE A 69 -4.55 -36.85 -5.68
CA ILE A 69 -5.53 -35.86 -6.15
C ILE A 69 -4.88 -34.75 -7.02
N ASP A 70 -3.60 -34.47 -6.82
CA ASP A 70 -2.82 -33.52 -7.63
C ASP A 70 -2.99 -33.77 -9.14
N ASN A 71 -3.08 -35.05 -9.55
CA ASN A 71 -3.18 -35.43 -10.96
C ASN A 71 -4.54 -35.10 -11.59
N VAL A 72 -5.60 -34.94 -10.78
CA VAL A 72 -6.96 -34.62 -11.23
C VAL A 72 -7.05 -33.22 -11.82
N PHE A 73 -6.26 -32.28 -11.29
CA PHE A 73 -6.37 -30.85 -11.62
C PHE A 73 -5.55 -30.40 -12.83
N ASP A 74 -4.96 -31.33 -13.57
CA ASP A 74 -4.23 -31.04 -14.80
C ASP A 74 -5.18 -30.47 -15.89
N VAL A 75 -4.84 -29.27 -16.37
CA VAL A 75 -5.63 -28.48 -17.33
C VAL A 75 -5.77 -29.22 -18.67
N HIS A 76 -4.78 -30.02 -19.05
CA HIS A 76 -4.79 -30.78 -20.30
C HIS A 76 -5.85 -31.89 -20.34
N SER A 77 -6.40 -32.26 -19.18
CA SER A 77 -7.39 -33.35 -19.05
C SER A 77 -8.78 -32.99 -19.60
N TYR A 78 -9.08 -31.69 -19.76
CA TYR A 78 -10.43 -31.22 -20.10
C TYR A 78 -10.49 -30.06 -21.08
N THR A 79 -9.38 -29.39 -21.42
CA THR A 79 -9.39 -28.23 -22.32
C THR A 79 -8.09 -28.11 -23.13
N GLN A 80 -8.21 -27.60 -24.36
CA GLN A 80 -7.07 -27.34 -25.26
C GLN A 80 -6.21 -26.15 -24.79
N ASN A 81 -6.83 -25.21 -24.09
CA ASN A 81 -6.18 -24.03 -23.54
C ASN A 81 -5.49 -24.36 -22.21
N ALA A 82 -4.16 -24.30 -22.18
CA ALA A 82 -3.34 -24.51 -20.98
C ALA A 82 -3.53 -23.45 -19.87
N PHE A 83 -4.27 -22.37 -20.15
CA PHE A 83 -4.55 -21.29 -19.20
C PHE A 83 -5.97 -21.30 -18.63
N ASP A 84 -6.80 -22.30 -18.95
CA ASP A 84 -8.15 -22.39 -18.39
C ASP A 84 -8.16 -23.19 -17.08
N TYR A 85 -7.99 -22.51 -15.95
CA TYR A 85 -8.01 -23.09 -14.60
C TYR A 85 -9.40 -23.12 -13.97
N ARG A 86 -10.45 -22.65 -14.68
CA ARG A 86 -11.80 -22.49 -14.13
C ARG A 86 -12.40 -23.80 -13.64
N LEU A 87 -12.31 -24.86 -14.44
CA LEU A 87 -12.89 -26.16 -14.09
C LEU A 87 -12.07 -26.83 -12.97
N SER A 88 -10.73 -26.82 -13.06
CA SER A 88 -9.86 -27.32 -11.98
C SER A 88 -10.17 -26.64 -10.65
N TRP A 89 -10.32 -25.32 -10.63
CA TRP A 89 -10.62 -24.58 -9.41
C TRP A 89 -12.01 -24.88 -8.86
N MET A 90 -13.05 -24.88 -9.70
CA MET A 90 -14.41 -25.18 -9.25
C MET A 90 -14.50 -26.61 -8.71
N LEU A 91 -13.89 -27.56 -9.41
CA LEU A 91 -13.84 -28.95 -8.99
C LEU A 91 -13.13 -29.09 -7.64
N TYR A 92 -11.98 -28.43 -7.46
CA TYR A 92 -11.25 -28.44 -6.20
C TYR A 92 -12.10 -27.96 -5.03
N ILE A 93 -12.76 -26.80 -5.16
CA ILE A 93 -13.63 -26.26 -4.12
C ILE A 93 -14.82 -27.21 -3.84
N THR A 94 -15.42 -27.80 -4.87
CA THR A 94 -16.52 -28.76 -4.66
C THR A 94 -16.06 -30.02 -3.95
N LEU A 95 -14.90 -30.58 -4.31
CA LEU A 95 -14.34 -31.77 -3.67
C LEU A 95 -14.01 -31.48 -2.19
N GLN A 96 -13.43 -30.32 -1.91
CA GLN A 96 -13.15 -29.86 -0.55
C GLN A 96 -14.42 -29.70 0.30
N SER A 97 -15.55 -29.31 -0.32
CA SER A 97 -16.84 -29.21 0.36
C SER A 97 -17.51 -30.56 0.64
N LEU A 98 -17.21 -31.58 -0.17
CA LEU A 98 -17.76 -32.93 -0.04
C LEU A 98 -16.94 -33.81 0.92
N GLY A 99 -15.64 -33.54 1.05
CA GLY A 99 -14.75 -34.28 1.95
C GLY A 99 -13.35 -33.68 2.02
N SER A 100 -12.54 -34.20 2.96
CA SER A 100 -11.16 -33.75 3.14
C SER A 100 -10.23 -34.40 2.11
N TYR A 101 -10.11 -33.78 0.94
CA TYR A 101 -9.08 -34.11 -0.05
C TYR A 101 -7.96 -33.05 -0.03
N PRO A 102 -6.93 -33.20 0.82
CA PRO A 102 -5.86 -32.22 0.92
C PRO A 102 -4.96 -32.28 -0.32
N LEU A 103 -4.74 -31.12 -0.95
CA LEU A 103 -3.64 -30.92 -1.89
C LEU A 103 -2.35 -30.60 -1.11
N SER A 104 -1.21 -30.74 -1.79
CA SER A 104 0.03 -30.12 -1.29
C SER A 104 -0.16 -28.60 -1.15
N ILE A 105 0.52 -28.00 -0.17
CA ILE A 105 0.39 -26.56 0.12
C ILE A 105 0.80 -25.74 -1.12
N GLU A 106 1.80 -26.21 -1.87
CA GLU A 106 2.24 -25.55 -3.09
C GLU A 106 1.19 -25.62 -4.21
N ASN A 107 0.59 -26.79 -4.44
CA ASN A 107 -0.39 -26.97 -5.52
C ASN A 107 -1.71 -26.24 -5.21
N ASP A 108 -2.13 -26.24 -3.95
CA ASP A 108 -3.29 -25.48 -3.46
C ASP A 108 -3.14 -23.98 -3.79
N ALA A 109 -2.04 -23.38 -3.32
CA ALA A 109 -1.74 -21.99 -3.58
C ALA A 109 -1.57 -21.69 -5.08
N CYS A 110 -0.91 -22.59 -5.83
CA CYS A 110 -0.67 -22.43 -7.26
C CYS A 110 -1.99 -22.39 -8.05
N LEU A 111 -2.92 -23.30 -7.75
CA LEU A 111 -4.22 -23.37 -8.41
C LEU A 111 -5.06 -22.10 -8.15
N HIS A 112 -5.07 -21.60 -6.91
CA HIS A 112 -5.73 -20.34 -6.58
C HIS A 112 -5.11 -19.14 -7.31
N VAL A 113 -3.78 -19.03 -7.31
CA VAL A 113 -3.06 -17.92 -7.95
C VAL A 113 -3.24 -17.95 -9.47
N ASN A 114 -3.19 -19.13 -10.10
CA ASN A 114 -3.34 -19.25 -11.55
C ASN A 114 -4.76 -18.89 -12.00
N PHE A 115 -5.79 -19.32 -11.27
CA PHE A 115 -7.16 -18.93 -11.59
C PHE A 115 -7.40 -17.43 -11.32
N ALA A 116 -6.85 -16.88 -10.23
CA ALA A 116 -6.90 -15.44 -9.96
C ALA A 116 -6.23 -14.62 -11.09
N ARG A 117 -5.07 -15.06 -11.61
CA ARG A 117 -4.40 -14.44 -12.75
C ARG A 117 -5.22 -14.55 -14.04
N GLN A 118 -5.89 -15.68 -14.28
CA GLN A 118 -6.80 -15.82 -15.41
C GLN A 118 -7.92 -14.78 -15.35
N LEU A 119 -8.52 -14.57 -14.17
CA LEU A 119 -9.55 -13.55 -13.97
C LEU A 119 -9.01 -12.12 -14.10
N GLU A 120 -7.81 -11.86 -13.61
CA GLU A 120 -7.10 -10.58 -13.78
C GLU A 120 -6.89 -10.25 -15.26
N ASN A 121 -6.43 -11.21 -16.06
CA ASN A 121 -6.25 -11.02 -17.50
C ASN A 121 -7.55 -10.75 -18.25
N LEU A 122 -8.69 -11.24 -17.74
CA LEU A 122 -10.02 -10.97 -18.29
C LEU A 122 -10.60 -9.63 -17.80
N GLY A 123 -9.89 -8.89 -16.94
CA GLY A 123 -10.34 -7.62 -16.36
C GLY A 123 -11.19 -7.77 -15.09
N PHE A 124 -11.47 -8.98 -14.64
CA PHE A 124 -12.28 -9.25 -13.45
C PHE A 124 -11.44 -9.38 -12.18
N TRP A 125 -10.64 -8.37 -11.88
CA TRP A 125 -9.69 -8.40 -10.76
C TRP A 125 -10.38 -8.50 -9.38
N GLN A 126 -11.61 -7.98 -9.22
CA GLN A 126 -12.39 -8.14 -7.99
C GLN A 126 -12.70 -9.62 -7.68
N LEU A 127 -13.02 -10.40 -8.73
CA LEU A 127 -13.25 -11.85 -8.60
C LEU A 127 -11.94 -12.60 -8.39
N ALA A 128 -10.82 -12.10 -8.95
CA ALA A 128 -9.50 -12.65 -8.65
C ALA A 128 -9.18 -12.57 -7.15
N ILE A 129 -9.50 -11.46 -6.50
CA ILE A 129 -9.33 -11.32 -5.04
C ILE A 129 -10.23 -12.30 -4.29
N PHE A 130 -11.48 -12.49 -4.72
CA PHE A 130 -12.37 -13.50 -4.15
C PHE A 130 -11.76 -14.91 -4.21
N VAL A 131 -11.17 -15.28 -5.35
CA VAL A 131 -10.47 -16.56 -5.49
C VAL A 131 -9.30 -16.67 -4.50
N LEU A 132 -8.48 -15.62 -4.35
CA LEU A 132 -7.36 -15.59 -3.42
C LEU A 132 -7.76 -15.69 -1.95
N LEU A 133 -9.01 -15.33 -1.59
CA LEU A 133 -9.50 -15.49 -0.21
C LEU A 133 -9.57 -16.96 0.22
N HIS A 134 -9.65 -17.89 -0.72
CA HIS A 134 -9.72 -19.33 -0.46
C HIS A 134 -8.36 -19.94 -0.09
N ILE A 135 -7.26 -19.20 -0.24
CA ILE A 135 -5.93 -19.65 0.19
C ILE A 135 -5.93 -19.90 1.70
N ASN A 136 -5.56 -21.11 2.11
CA ASN A 136 -5.54 -21.54 3.50
C ASN A 136 -4.53 -20.72 4.35
N GLU A 137 -3.31 -20.54 3.82
CA GLU A 137 -2.22 -19.86 4.52
C GLU A 137 -2.45 -18.34 4.64
N SER A 138 -2.64 -17.85 5.86
CA SER A 138 -3.01 -16.44 6.11
C SER A 138 -1.95 -15.41 5.66
N THR A 139 -0.66 -15.77 5.77
CA THR A 139 0.50 -14.95 5.40
C THR A 139 0.56 -14.78 3.88
N ASN A 140 0.51 -15.89 3.15
CA ASN A 140 0.51 -15.88 1.69
C ASN A 140 -0.76 -15.21 1.14
N ARG A 141 -1.93 -15.50 1.71
CA ARG A 141 -3.20 -14.84 1.35
C ARG A 141 -3.11 -13.33 1.43
N LYS A 142 -2.63 -12.79 2.57
CA LYS A 142 -2.46 -11.33 2.75
C LYS A 142 -1.47 -10.74 1.74
N LYS A 143 -0.35 -11.44 1.48
CA LYS A 143 0.66 -11.00 0.53
C LYS A 143 0.08 -10.92 -0.89
N MET A 144 -0.58 -11.98 -1.35
CA MET A 144 -1.18 -12.03 -2.68
C MET A 144 -2.29 -10.98 -2.86
N ILE A 145 -3.20 -10.85 -1.89
CA ILE A 145 -4.24 -9.81 -1.93
C ILE A 145 -3.62 -8.43 -2.01
N ASN A 146 -2.60 -8.14 -1.19
CA ASN A 146 -1.88 -6.87 -1.27
C ASN A 146 -1.27 -6.67 -2.66
N GLU A 147 -0.55 -7.65 -3.22
CA GLU A 147 0.05 -7.51 -4.54
C GLU A 147 -0.99 -7.21 -5.64
N PHE A 148 -2.17 -7.84 -5.59
CA PHE A 148 -3.26 -7.56 -6.53
C PHE A 148 -3.84 -6.16 -6.31
N LEU A 149 -4.08 -5.75 -5.06
CA LEU A 149 -4.55 -4.40 -4.75
C LEU A 149 -3.58 -3.34 -5.29
N HIS A 150 -2.26 -3.48 -5.07
CA HIS A 150 -1.28 -2.49 -5.53
C HIS A 150 -1.24 -2.32 -7.06
N ARG A 151 -1.67 -3.31 -7.85
CA ARG A 151 -1.70 -3.23 -9.31
C ARG A 151 -2.93 -2.51 -9.85
N HIS A 152 -4.09 -2.71 -9.21
CA HIS A 152 -5.39 -2.26 -9.73
C HIS A 152 -5.94 -1.01 -9.05
N VAL A 153 -5.45 -0.69 -7.86
CA VAL A 153 -5.89 0.48 -7.11
C VAL A 153 -5.48 1.78 -7.80
N THR A 154 -6.38 2.76 -7.77
CA THR A 154 -6.16 4.11 -8.28
C THR A 154 -5.64 5.05 -7.18
N SER A 155 -4.96 6.14 -7.59
CA SER A 155 -4.45 7.17 -6.67
C SER A 155 -5.51 8.17 -6.16
N ASN A 156 -6.77 7.99 -6.55
CA ASN A 156 -7.87 8.85 -6.12
C ASN A 156 -8.17 8.67 -4.62
N ILE A 157 -8.60 9.74 -3.97
CA ILE A 157 -8.97 9.72 -2.55
C ILE A 157 -10.26 8.91 -2.35
N ASP A 158 -11.25 9.13 -3.21
CA ASP A 158 -12.55 8.47 -3.12
C ASP A 158 -12.48 7.00 -3.56
N LEU A 159 -13.24 6.14 -2.88
CA LEU A 159 -13.35 4.72 -3.20
C LEU A 159 -14.10 4.52 -4.52
N THR A 160 -13.54 3.72 -5.42
CA THR A 160 -14.25 3.32 -6.64
C THR A 160 -15.36 2.33 -6.32
N GLN A 161 -16.35 2.18 -7.22
CA GLN A 161 -17.42 1.17 -7.04
C GLN A 161 -16.85 -0.25 -6.87
N GLU A 162 -15.76 -0.54 -7.57
CA GLU A 162 -15.03 -1.80 -7.48
C GLU A 162 -14.37 -2.00 -6.11
N GLU A 163 -13.79 -0.95 -5.53
CA GLU A 163 -13.21 -0.99 -4.19
C GLU A 163 -14.30 -1.11 -3.11
N GLN A 164 -15.46 -0.48 -3.30
CA GLN A 164 -16.61 -0.59 -2.40
C GLN A 164 -17.15 -2.02 -2.36
N THR A 165 -17.27 -2.69 -3.52
CA THR A 165 -17.72 -4.08 -3.56
C THR A 165 -16.77 -5.00 -2.78
N LEU A 166 -15.46 -4.72 -2.75
CA LEU A 166 -14.51 -5.47 -1.95
C LEU A 166 -14.75 -5.36 -0.44
N VAL A 167 -15.08 -4.16 0.03
CA VAL A 167 -15.38 -3.92 1.44
C VAL A 167 -16.72 -4.54 1.81
N ASP A 168 -17.76 -4.26 1.03
CA ASP A 168 -19.14 -4.62 1.37
C ASP A 168 -19.44 -6.11 1.17
N LYS A 169 -18.93 -6.70 0.08
CA LYS A 169 -19.25 -8.08 -0.31
C LYS A 169 -18.20 -9.09 0.17
N TYR A 170 -16.92 -8.74 0.09
CA TYR A 170 -15.83 -9.66 0.42
C TYR A 170 -15.21 -9.39 1.79
N ASN A 171 -15.72 -8.41 2.54
CA ASN A 171 -15.28 -8.08 3.90
C ASN A 171 -13.76 -7.83 4.01
N ILE A 172 -13.16 -7.24 2.97
CA ILE A 172 -11.74 -6.90 2.98
C ILE A 172 -11.54 -5.68 3.89
N PRO A 173 -10.55 -5.69 4.81
CA PRO A 173 -10.29 -4.54 5.66
C PRO A 173 -10.01 -3.28 4.84
N ILE A 174 -10.81 -2.24 5.05
CA ILE A 174 -10.68 -0.95 4.34
C ILE A 174 -9.26 -0.37 4.46
N ASN A 175 -8.60 -0.58 5.60
CA ASN A 175 -7.23 -0.14 5.85
C ASN A 175 -6.24 -0.71 4.83
N MET A 176 -6.44 -1.94 4.34
CA MET A 176 -5.56 -2.56 3.33
C MET A 176 -5.72 -1.86 1.99
N ILE A 177 -6.95 -1.58 1.58
CA ILE A 177 -7.23 -0.86 0.33
C ILE A 177 -6.61 0.54 0.41
N LEU A 178 -6.93 1.30 1.46
CA LEU A 178 -6.40 2.65 1.69
C LEU A 178 -4.87 2.67 1.71
N SER A 179 -4.23 1.67 2.33
CA SER A 179 -2.76 1.57 2.32
C SER A 179 -2.17 1.35 0.92
N ALA A 180 -2.85 0.56 0.07
CA ALA A 180 -2.44 0.38 -1.32
C ALA A 180 -2.67 1.66 -2.14
N LYS A 181 -3.77 2.40 -1.90
CA LYS A 181 -4.02 3.69 -2.56
C LYS A 181 -2.95 4.71 -2.19
N ALA A 182 -2.59 4.78 -0.91
CA ALA A 182 -1.57 5.69 -0.41
C ALA A 182 -0.21 5.42 -1.09
N GLN A 183 0.19 4.14 -1.19
CA GLN A 183 1.42 3.76 -1.87
C GLN A 183 1.39 4.07 -3.38
N ARG A 184 0.24 3.93 -4.03
CA ARG A 184 0.07 4.34 -5.44
C ARG A 184 0.20 5.85 -5.61
N ALA A 185 -0.41 6.63 -4.72
CA ALA A 185 -0.31 8.08 -4.72
C ALA A 185 1.14 8.57 -4.51
N GLU A 186 1.94 7.87 -3.71
CA GLU A 186 3.39 8.14 -3.58
C GLU A 186 4.14 7.91 -4.90
N TYR A 187 3.83 6.82 -5.61
CA TYR A 187 4.42 6.54 -6.93
C TYR A 187 4.07 7.64 -7.95
N ASP A 188 2.81 8.10 -7.94
CA ASP A 188 2.31 9.17 -8.80
C ASP A 188 2.78 10.58 -8.33
N LYS A 189 3.59 10.66 -7.27
CA LYS A 189 4.12 11.90 -6.65
C LYS A 189 3.04 12.85 -6.11
N GLN A 190 1.85 12.33 -5.81
CA GLN A 190 0.76 13.07 -5.18
C GLN A 190 0.88 13.01 -3.65
N TRP A 191 1.92 13.65 -3.11
CA TRP A 191 2.30 13.53 -1.70
C TRP A 191 1.20 13.94 -0.70
N MET A 192 0.43 14.98 -1.03
CA MET A 192 -0.68 15.45 -0.17
C MET A 192 -1.79 14.40 -0.06
N ASN A 193 -2.18 13.80 -1.18
CA ASN A 193 -3.19 12.74 -1.22
C ASN A 193 -2.67 11.49 -0.49
N ALA A 194 -1.40 11.14 -0.70
CA ALA A 194 -0.76 10.02 -0.01
C ALA A 194 -0.81 10.17 1.52
N VAL A 195 -0.49 11.35 2.06
CA VAL A 195 -0.53 11.60 3.51
C VAL A 195 -1.95 11.44 4.07
N ARG A 196 -2.96 11.99 3.40
CA ARG A 196 -4.37 11.82 3.81
C ARG A 196 -4.77 10.35 3.81
N LEU A 197 -4.48 9.63 2.73
CA LEU A 197 -4.77 8.20 2.61
C LEU A 197 -4.03 7.35 3.66
N TRP A 198 -2.78 7.71 4.02
CA TRP A 198 -2.05 7.02 5.09
C TRP A 198 -2.66 7.26 6.48
N ILE A 199 -3.20 8.45 6.72
CA ILE A 199 -3.94 8.78 7.96
C ILE A 199 -5.24 7.96 8.03
N ASP A 200 -6.00 7.93 6.94
CA ASP A 200 -7.25 7.17 6.86
C ASP A 200 -6.99 5.65 7.00
N ALA A 201 -5.88 5.16 6.45
CA ALA A 201 -5.40 3.79 6.61
C ALA A 201 -4.87 3.46 8.02
N LYS A 202 -4.84 4.43 8.93
CA LYS A 202 -4.29 4.34 10.31
C LYS A 202 -2.79 3.96 10.36
N GLN A 203 -2.04 4.30 9.31
CA GLN A 203 -0.60 4.06 9.21
C GLN A 203 0.19 5.32 9.58
N TRP A 204 0.17 5.66 10.87
CA TRP A 204 0.70 6.93 11.42
C TRP A 204 2.18 7.17 11.12
N ARG A 205 3.01 6.12 11.21
CA ARG A 205 4.45 6.22 10.97
C ARG A 205 4.76 6.61 9.52
N LYS A 206 4.13 5.93 8.56
CA LYS A 206 4.32 6.23 7.13
C LYS A 206 3.77 7.62 6.78
N ALA A 207 2.59 7.96 7.30
CA ALA A 207 2.02 9.29 7.13
C ALA A 207 2.98 10.39 7.61
N HIS A 208 3.56 10.22 8.80
CA HIS A 208 4.52 11.16 9.38
C HIS A 208 5.81 11.27 8.57
N ASP A 209 6.42 10.15 8.19
CA ASP A 209 7.65 10.13 7.39
C ASP A 209 7.43 10.81 6.02
N THR A 210 6.36 10.45 5.31
CA THR A 210 6.02 11.04 4.00
C THR A 210 5.69 12.52 4.12
N TYR A 211 4.99 12.93 5.19
CA TYR A 211 4.70 14.33 5.46
C TYR A 211 5.98 15.15 5.69
N CYS A 212 6.84 14.72 6.61
CA CYS A 212 8.06 15.46 6.97
C CYS A 212 9.06 15.56 5.80
N TYR A 213 9.18 14.51 4.99
CA TYR A 213 10.12 14.50 3.86
C TYR A 213 9.66 15.33 2.66
N TYR A 214 8.39 15.19 2.26
CA TYR A 214 7.92 15.68 0.97
C TYR A 214 6.92 16.82 1.13
N VAL A 215 5.90 16.66 1.98
CA VAL A 215 4.78 17.62 2.09
C VAL A 215 5.16 18.85 2.90
N PHE A 216 5.99 18.72 3.94
CA PHE A 216 6.32 19.82 4.83
C PHE A 216 7.03 20.97 4.09
N HIS A 217 8.02 20.68 3.24
CA HIS A 217 8.67 21.73 2.47
C HIS A 217 7.72 22.40 1.47
N ASP A 218 6.91 21.61 0.77
CA ASP A 218 5.97 22.12 -0.23
C ASP A 218 4.87 22.97 0.41
N THR A 219 4.40 22.61 1.61
CA THR A 219 3.42 23.39 2.38
C THR A 219 4.01 24.70 2.90
N LEU A 220 5.27 24.70 3.37
CA LEU A 220 5.96 25.93 3.77
C LEU A 220 6.15 26.93 2.62
N LEU A 221 6.51 26.43 1.44
CA LEU A 221 6.67 27.25 0.23
C LEU A 221 5.32 27.75 -0.29
N LYS A 222 4.30 26.89 -0.31
CA LYS A 222 2.96 27.25 -0.77
C LYS A 222 2.21 28.13 0.23
N GLY A 223 2.58 28.12 1.51
CA GLY A 223 1.91 28.88 2.57
C GLY A 223 0.52 28.33 2.93
N ASP A 224 0.26 27.05 2.65
CA ASP A 224 -0.99 26.39 3.05
C ASP A 224 -0.81 25.76 4.44
N TYR A 225 -1.03 26.59 5.45
CA TYR A 225 -0.83 26.21 6.85
C TYR A 225 -2.06 25.53 7.46
N GLU A 226 -3.25 25.64 6.84
CA GLU A 226 -4.48 25.04 7.36
C GLU A 226 -4.46 23.52 7.20
N PHE A 227 -4.17 23.03 5.99
CA PHE A 227 -4.02 21.60 5.72
C PHE A 227 -2.90 20.97 6.57
N ALA A 228 -1.78 21.68 6.68
CA ALA A 228 -0.64 21.25 7.46
C ALA A 228 -0.98 21.11 8.95
N LYS A 229 -1.77 22.03 9.49
CA LYS A 229 -2.22 21.99 10.87
C LYS A 229 -3.19 20.83 11.14
N GLU A 230 -4.19 20.63 10.27
CA GLU A 230 -5.15 19.53 10.40
C GLU A 230 -4.43 18.17 10.44
N VAL A 231 -3.52 17.93 9.51
CA VAL A 231 -2.70 16.72 9.42
C VAL A 231 -1.85 16.53 10.69
N LEU A 232 -1.18 17.60 11.16
CA LEU A 232 -0.31 17.51 12.34
C LEU A 232 -1.09 17.34 13.64
N ASP A 233 -2.28 17.94 13.77
CA ASP A 233 -3.17 17.75 14.91
C ASP A 233 -3.64 16.29 14.99
N LEU A 234 -4.04 15.69 13.85
CA LEU A 234 -4.41 14.27 13.76
C LEU A 234 -3.25 13.34 14.15
N LEU A 235 -2.04 13.64 13.70
CA LEU A 235 -0.85 12.85 14.03
C LEU A 235 -0.42 12.99 15.49
N ASP A 236 -0.63 14.15 16.13
CA ASP A 236 -0.24 14.37 17.53
C ASP A 236 -1.04 13.54 18.51
N HIS A 237 -2.32 13.26 18.21
CA HIS A 237 -3.14 12.33 18.99
C HIS A 237 -2.53 10.92 19.05
N GLN A 238 -1.66 10.56 18.10
CA GLN A 238 -1.01 9.25 17.98
C GLN A 238 0.50 9.31 18.21
N ARG A 239 0.99 10.34 18.91
CA ARG A 239 2.41 10.57 19.23
C ARG A 239 3.18 9.35 19.77
N ALA A 240 2.51 8.44 20.47
CA ALA A 240 3.13 7.23 21.04
C ALA A 240 3.51 6.19 19.97
N ASN A 241 2.81 6.20 18.83
CA ASN A 241 2.99 5.24 17.74
C ASN A 241 4.00 5.73 16.68
N ILE A 242 4.52 6.95 16.83
CA ILE A 242 5.42 7.58 15.86
C ILE A 242 6.82 7.71 16.46
N ALA A 243 7.79 7.06 15.84
CA ALA A 243 9.20 7.18 16.25
C ALA A 243 9.70 8.61 15.99
N HIS A 244 10.41 9.19 16.97
CA HIS A 244 11.02 10.52 16.87
C HIS A 244 10.04 11.67 16.59
N TRP A 245 8.77 11.53 16.97
CA TRP A 245 7.76 12.58 16.85
C TRP A 245 8.26 13.93 17.36
N SER A 246 8.85 13.96 18.57
CA SER A 246 9.34 15.18 19.22
C SER A 246 10.38 15.95 18.38
N ARG A 247 11.24 15.25 17.63
CA ARG A 247 12.30 15.87 16.82
C ARG A 247 11.81 16.34 15.45
N ARG A 248 10.79 15.68 14.88
CA ARG A 248 10.34 15.93 13.51
C ARG A 248 8.95 16.56 13.48
N GLY A 249 7.92 15.76 13.79
CA GLY A 249 6.52 16.21 13.71
C GLY A 249 6.18 17.29 14.72
N GLY A 250 6.71 17.18 15.95
CA GLY A 250 6.59 18.19 16.99
C GLY A 250 7.26 19.50 16.62
N PHE A 251 8.46 19.45 16.01
CA PHE A 251 9.14 20.63 15.48
C PHE A 251 8.31 21.28 14.36
N ALA A 252 7.86 20.49 13.38
CA ALA A 252 7.04 20.96 12.26
C ALA A 252 5.75 21.64 12.73
N ARG A 253 5.06 21.03 13.71
CA ARG A 253 3.85 21.58 14.33
C ARG A 253 4.11 22.89 15.05
N GLN A 254 5.10 22.92 15.95
CA GLN A 254 5.44 24.13 16.70
C GLN A 254 5.86 25.27 15.76
N TYR A 255 6.57 24.95 14.68
CA TYR A 255 6.95 25.93 13.67
C TYR A 255 5.75 26.47 12.88
N ILE A 256 4.85 25.60 12.43
CA ILE A 256 3.63 26.04 11.71
C ILE A 256 2.71 26.85 12.62
N GLU A 257 2.55 26.46 13.88
CA GLU A 257 1.78 27.24 14.87
C GLU A 257 2.38 28.63 15.06
N LEU A 258 3.71 28.74 15.14
CA LEU A 258 4.40 30.04 15.19
C LEU A 258 4.19 30.87 13.93
N LEU A 259 4.23 30.27 12.74
CA LEU A 259 3.96 30.97 11.49
C LEU A 259 2.53 31.52 11.45
N ILE A 260 1.54 30.73 11.87
CA ILE A 260 0.14 31.16 11.93
C ILE A 260 -0.04 32.32 12.92
N ILE A 261 0.59 32.23 14.11
CA ILE A 261 0.56 33.31 15.10
C ILE A 261 1.22 34.57 14.53
N PHE A 262 2.35 34.42 13.85
CA PHE A 262 3.07 35.54 13.24
C PHE A 262 2.26 36.22 12.13
N ASP A 263 1.62 35.45 11.25
CA ASP A 263 0.76 36.01 10.19
C ASP A 263 -0.41 36.79 10.80
N ARG A 264 -1.05 36.28 11.87
CA ARG A 264 -2.12 37.01 12.59
C ARG A 264 -1.64 38.33 13.20
N ILE A 265 -0.42 38.36 13.72
CA ILE A 265 0.21 39.58 14.27
C ILE A 265 0.52 40.56 13.13
N ARG A 266 1.10 40.10 12.02
CA ARG A 266 1.43 40.94 10.87
C ARG A 266 0.19 41.55 10.23
N HIS A 267 -0.93 40.82 10.21
CA HIS A 267 -2.22 41.29 9.70
C HIS A 267 -3.05 42.09 10.74
N GLY A 268 -2.48 42.41 11.91
CA GLY A 268 -3.08 43.32 12.89
C GLY A 268 -4.30 42.78 13.65
N GLN A 269 -4.56 41.47 13.59
CA GLN A 269 -5.72 40.84 14.24
C GLN A 269 -5.53 40.60 15.74
N THR A 270 -4.28 40.59 16.21
CA THR A 270 -3.92 40.44 17.63
C THR A 270 -2.89 41.48 18.04
N SER A 271 -3.18 42.27 19.08
CA SER A 271 -2.24 43.21 19.68
C SER A 271 -1.08 42.46 20.35
N LEU A 272 0.17 42.88 20.10
CA LEU A 272 1.37 42.38 20.79
C LEU A 272 1.31 42.70 22.29
N SER A 273 0.77 41.79 23.09
CA SER A 273 0.89 41.84 24.55
C SER A 273 2.26 41.29 24.98
N ASN A 274 2.86 41.84 26.04
CA ASN A 274 4.16 41.39 26.59
C ASN A 274 4.21 39.87 26.87
N ARG A 275 3.07 39.24 27.16
CA ARG A 275 2.95 37.78 27.36
C ARG A 275 3.05 36.98 26.06
N ILE A 276 2.51 37.51 24.96
CA ILE A 276 2.59 36.87 23.65
C ILE A 276 4.01 37.02 23.10
N HIS A 277 4.63 38.18 23.32
CA HIS A 277 6.02 38.44 22.94
C HIS A 277 7.01 37.49 23.64
N THR A 278 6.92 37.35 24.97
CA THR A 278 7.77 36.41 25.73
C THR A 278 7.51 34.94 25.38
N ASN A 279 6.27 34.56 25.09
CA ASN A 279 5.94 33.21 24.64
C ASN A 279 6.52 32.92 23.24
N ILE A 280 6.39 33.83 22.28
CA ILE A 280 6.97 33.70 20.94
C ILE A 280 8.49 33.60 21.03
N LEU A 281 9.16 34.46 21.82
CA LEU A 281 10.61 34.36 22.00
C LEU A 281 11.00 33.01 22.60
N SER A 282 10.33 32.55 23.66
CA SER A 282 10.64 31.24 24.26
C SER A 282 10.42 30.06 23.28
N GLN A 283 9.42 30.17 22.40
CA GLN A 283 9.14 29.17 21.38
C GLN A 283 10.20 29.19 20.27
N VAL A 284 10.62 30.39 19.82
CA VAL A 284 11.70 30.51 18.83
C VAL A 284 13.02 30.00 19.40
N HIS A 285 13.38 30.35 20.64
CA HIS A 285 14.58 29.82 21.31
C HIS A 285 14.56 28.28 21.36
N ARG A 286 13.44 27.67 21.77
CA ARG A 286 13.27 26.20 21.76
C ARG A 286 13.36 25.58 20.37
N LEU A 287 12.76 26.20 19.36
CA LEU A 287 12.86 25.73 17.98
C LEU A 287 14.28 25.82 17.44
N CYS A 288 15.03 26.85 17.83
CA CYS A 288 16.43 27.00 17.42
C CYS A 288 17.35 25.96 18.07
N ASP A 289 17.12 25.61 19.34
CA ASP A 289 17.82 24.49 19.99
C ASP A 289 17.48 23.16 19.30
N GLN A 290 16.20 22.96 18.95
CA GLN A 290 15.76 21.76 18.22
C GLN A 290 16.24 21.73 16.75
N LEU A 291 16.42 22.89 16.12
CA LEU A 291 16.98 22.98 14.76
C LEU A 291 18.40 22.43 14.70
N ALA A 292 19.21 22.63 15.74
CA ALA A 292 20.56 22.05 15.81
C ALA A 292 20.52 20.52 15.77
N ASP A 293 19.57 19.90 16.46
CA ASP A 293 19.34 18.44 16.43
C ASP A 293 18.75 17.97 15.09
N VAL A 294 17.90 18.79 14.45
CA VAL A 294 17.24 18.48 13.17
C VAL A 294 18.21 18.57 11.98
N ILE A 295 19.21 19.46 12.02
CA ILE A 295 20.25 19.59 10.98
C ILE A 295 21.12 18.34 10.88
N ALA A 296 21.28 17.60 11.98
CA ALA A 296 21.97 16.31 11.99
C ALA A 296 21.16 15.20 11.28
N ASP A 297 19.85 15.39 11.11
CA ASP A 297 18.95 14.40 10.55
C ASP A 297 18.79 14.62 9.02
N LYS A 298 19.04 13.58 8.21
CA LYS A 298 18.97 13.62 6.73
C LYS A 298 17.54 13.84 6.16
N TYR A 299 16.58 14.19 7.02
CA TYR A 299 15.16 14.16 6.73
C TYR A 299 14.62 15.44 6.09
N PHE A 300 15.15 16.60 6.47
CA PHE A 300 14.72 17.86 5.86
C PHE A 300 15.64 18.22 4.69
N LYS A 301 15.06 18.65 3.56
CA LYS A 301 15.84 19.25 2.48
C LYS A 301 16.55 20.48 3.03
N LYS A 302 17.86 20.61 2.77
CA LYS A 302 18.68 21.75 3.22
C LYS A 302 18.08 23.11 2.86
N ILE A 303 17.40 23.20 1.72
CA ILE A 303 16.69 24.41 1.26
C ILE A 303 15.58 24.83 2.24
N SER A 304 14.80 23.87 2.74
CA SER A 304 13.78 24.14 3.78
C SER A 304 14.40 24.65 5.07
N LEU A 305 15.56 24.11 5.48
CA LEU A 305 16.25 24.58 6.69
C LEU A 305 16.76 26.03 6.52
N ILE A 306 17.18 26.41 5.32
CA ILE A 306 17.54 27.79 5.00
C ILE A 306 16.32 28.71 5.08
N ASP A 307 15.18 28.32 4.49
CA ASP A 307 13.95 29.12 4.56
C ASP A 307 13.43 29.23 6.00
N ILE A 308 13.44 28.13 6.76
CA ILE A 308 13.06 28.13 8.18
C ILE A 308 13.95 29.07 8.99
N SER A 309 15.27 28.97 8.85
CA SER A 309 16.19 29.85 9.58
C SER A 309 16.02 31.33 9.19
N ARG A 310 15.79 31.63 7.91
CA ARG A 310 15.50 33.00 7.44
C ARG A 310 14.19 33.54 7.98
N ARG A 311 13.12 32.73 7.96
CA ARG A 311 11.81 33.13 8.49
C ARG A 311 11.86 33.32 10.01
N LEU A 312 12.51 32.43 10.75
CA LEU A 312 12.74 32.61 12.19
C LEU A 312 13.54 33.88 12.49
N LEU A 313 14.56 34.19 11.72
CA LEU A 313 15.29 35.46 11.81
C LEU A 313 14.38 36.67 11.54
N SER A 314 13.51 36.60 10.54
CA SER A 314 12.55 37.67 10.26
C SER A 314 11.54 37.86 11.40
N ILE A 315 11.09 36.77 12.02
CA ILE A 315 10.16 36.77 13.16
C ILE A 315 10.84 37.37 14.39
N LEU A 316 12.09 36.98 14.67
CA LEU A 316 12.89 37.54 15.76
C LEU A 316 13.14 39.03 15.55
N ASN A 317 13.55 39.45 14.36
CA ASN A 317 13.76 40.87 14.06
C ASN A 317 12.46 41.67 14.19
N TYR A 318 11.34 41.14 13.71
CA TYR A 318 10.04 41.81 13.86
C TYR A 318 9.61 41.89 15.33
N ALA A 319 9.82 40.83 16.11
CA ALA A 319 9.57 40.83 17.54
C ALA A 319 10.44 41.88 18.25
N LEU A 320 11.73 41.95 17.93
CA LEU A 320 12.70 42.93 18.47
C LEU A 320 12.32 44.38 18.12
N ILE A 321 11.90 44.63 16.87
CA ILE A 321 11.45 45.96 16.42
C ILE A 321 10.15 46.38 17.12
N CYS A 322 9.22 45.44 17.34
CA CYS A 322 7.98 45.69 18.05
C CYS A 322 8.19 45.90 19.56
N SER A 323 9.27 45.36 20.13
CA SER A 323 9.66 45.56 21.53
C SER A 323 10.45 46.85 21.80
N ASN A 324 10.28 47.89 20.99
CA ASN A 324 10.70 49.28 21.30
C ASN A 324 9.97 49.88 22.54
N ILE A 325 9.61 49.06 23.52
CA ILE A 325 9.34 49.46 24.90
C ILE A 325 10.67 49.27 25.66
N PRO A 326 11.27 50.30 26.27
CA PRO A 326 12.68 50.33 26.69
C PRO A 326 13.15 49.32 27.76
N ASN A 327 12.35 48.34 28.17
CA ASN A 327 12.59 47.51 29.36
C ASN A 327 12.55 45.98 29.13
N LEU A 328 12.73 45.48 27.90
CA LEU A 328 12.71 44.03 27.63
C LEU A 328 13.83 43.51 26.72
N ILE A 329 14.76 44.35 26.28
CA ILE A 329 15.97 43.87 25.58
C ILE A 329 16.93 43.33 26.63
N ASN A 330 16.96 42.02 26.83
CA ASN A 330 18.07 41.37 27.50
C ASN A 330 19.19 41.17 26.48
N ASP A 331 20.45 41.43 26.85
CA ASP A 331 21.66 41.14 26.05
C ASP A 331 21.72 39.69 25.50
N SER A 332 20.90 38.78 26.05
CA SER A 332 20.72 37.41 25.56
C SER A 332 20.07 37.34 24.18
N ASP A 333 19.11 38.20 23.86
CA ASP A 333 18.31 38.10 22.62
C ASP A 333 19.06 38.67 21.40
N GLU A 334 19.84 39.75 21.57
CA GLU A 334 20.77 40.24 20.55
C GLU A 334 21.93 39.26 20.30
N ASN A 335 22.48 38.66 21.35
CA ASN A 335 23.48 37.61 21.21
C ASN A 335 22.90 36.34 20.56
N PHE A 336 21.62 36.05 20.76
CA PHE A 336 20.94 34.94 20.12
C PHE A 336 20.65 35.21 18.63
N ALA A 337 20.22 36.42 18.27
CA ALA A 337 20.08 36.85 16.88
C ALA A 337 21.45 36.79 16.14
N ARG A 338 22.55 37.16 16.82
CA ARG A 338 23.91 36.97 16.30
C ARG A 338 24.29 35.50 16.13
N LYS A 339 23.98 34.64 17.11
CA LYS A 339 24.21 33.19 16.99
C LYS A 339 23.41 32.60 15.83
N LEU A 340 22.13 32.93 15.71
CA LEU A 340 21.27 32.48 14.60
C LEU A 340 21.74 32.99 13.24
N ASN A 341 22.24 34.22 13.14
CA ASN A 341 22.85 34.75 11.92
C ASN A 341 24.15 34.03 11.57
N LEU A 342 25.00 33.73 12.56
CA LEU A 342 26.20 32.92 12.35
C LEU A 342 25.85 31.47 11.97
N PHE A 343 24.78 30.91 12.54
CA PHE A 343 24.22 29.60 12.17
C PHE A 343 23.65 29.60 10.74
N HIS A 344 22.92 30.65 10.35
CA HIS A 344 22.41 30.83 8.99
C HIS A 344 23.57 30.92 7.99
N GLN A 345 24.63 31.66 8.32
CA GLN A 345 25.86 31.75 7.51
C GLN A 345 26.62 30.42 7.43
N SER A 346 26.66 29.64 8.52
CA SER A 346 27.26 28.30 8.53
C SER A 346 26.49 27.32 7.64
N ILE A 347 25.16 27.34 7.71
CA ILE A 347 24.29 26.52 6.83
C ILE A 347 24.47 26.94 5.37
N LEU A 348 24.50 28.24 5.07
CA LEU A 348 24.78 28.79 3.74
C LEU A 348 26.14 28.33 3.17
N SER A 349 27.21 28.33 3.98
CA SER A 349 28.54 27.85 3.56
C SER A 349 28.61 26.34 3.29
N SER A 350 27.66 25.55 3.81
CA SER A 350 27.60 24.09 3.65
C SER A 350 26.86 23.62 2.39
N VAL A 351 26.31 24.57 1.61
CA VAL A 351 25.60 24.31 0.35
C VAL A 351 26.51 24.69 -0.82
N PRO A 352 26.91 23.74 -1.68
CA PRO A 352 27.67 24.07 -2.88
C PRO A 352 26.70 24.64 -3.91
N CYS A 353 26.53 25.96 -3.95
CA CYS A 353 25.79 26.63 -5.03
C CYS A 353 26.56 27.84 -5.55
N SER A 354 26.74 27.84 -6.87
CA SER A 354 27.35 28.89 -7.71
C SER A 354 26.41 30.06 -8.02
N LEU A 355 25.21 30.11 -7.43
CA LEU A 355 24.26 31.23 -7.53
C LEU A 355 23.92 31.77 -6.14
N PRO A 356 23.64 33.09 -6.00
CA PRO A 356 23.11 33.66 -4.77
C PRO A 356 21.80 32.97 -4.41
N ILE A 357 21.77 32.33 -3.24
CA ILE A 357 20.62 31.54 -2.75
C ILE A 357 19.35 32.41 -2.64
N ASP A 358 19.50 33.73 -2.45
CA ASP A 358 18.42 34.71 -2.49
C ASP A 358 17.71 34.74 -3.85
N LEU A 359 18.45 34.72 -4.95
CA LEU A 359 17.89 34.71 -6.31
C LEU A 359 17.23 33.37 -6.65
N LEU A 360 17.72 32.26 -6.10
CA LEU A 360 17.12 30.93 -6.27
C LEU A 360 15.80 30.81 -5.50
N LEU A 361 15.74 31.29 -4.26
CA LEU A 361 14.52 31.28 -3.45
C LEU A 361 13.47 32.25 -4.03
N GLU A 362 13.87 33.44 -4.46
CA GLU A 362 12.98 34.41 -5.10
C GLU A 362 12.48 33.90 -6.46
N GLN A 363 13.33 33.25 -7.27
CA GLN A 363 12.89 32.58 -8.50
C GLN A 363 11.96 31.40 -8.24
N ILE A 364 12.20 30.59 -7.20
CA ILE A 364 11.30 29.49 -6.82
C ILE A 364 9.96 30.04 -6.33
N GLU A 365 9.95 31.05 -5.46
CA GLU A 365 8.73 31.72 -5.02
C GLU A 365 7.95 32.35 -6.18
N LEU A 366 8.64 33.01 -7.12
CA LEU A 366 8.01 33.59 -8.32
C LEU A 366 7.44 32.52 -9.26
N LYS A 367 8.14 31.39 -9.45
CA LYS A 367 7.70 30.28 -10.30
C LYS A 367 6.53 29.51 -9.71
N TYR A 368 6.39 29.48 -8.38
CA TYR A 368 5.22 28.91 -7.71
C TYR A 368 4.06 29.90 -7.58
N ARG A 369 4.33 31.21 -7.47
CA ARG A 369 3.29 32.25 -7.56
C ARG A 369 2.67 32.35 -8.95
N SER A 370 3.43 32.11 -10.02
CA SER A 370 2.87 32.07 -11.38
C SER A 370 1.99 30.84 -11.67
N HIS A 371 2.11 29.77 -10.88
CA HIS A 371 1.20 28.60 -10.93
C HIS A 371 -0.07 28.75 -10.07
N ARG A 372 -0.25 29.90 -9.38
CA ARG A 372 -1.49 30.25 -8.67
C ARG A 372 -2.51 31.01 -9.54
N HIS A 373 -2.19 31.29 -10.80
CA HIS A 373 -3.10 31.95 -11.76
C HIS A 373 -3.66 30.97 -12.78
#